data_AF-A0A3P1SBX8-F1
#
_entry.id   AF-A0A3P1SBX8-F1
#
_cell.length_a   1.000
_cell.length_b   1.000
_cell.length_c   1.000
_cell.angle_alpha   90.00
_cell.angle_beta   90.00
_cell.angle_gamma   90.00
#
_symmetry.space_group_name_H-M   'P 1'
#
loop_
_entity.id
_entity.type
_entity.pdbx_description
1 polymer ?
#
loop_
_entity_poly.entity_id
_entity_poly.type
_entity_poly.pdbx_seq_one_letter_code
_entity_poly.pdbx_strand_id
1 'polypeptide(L)'
;MLVLVTSAAPPGLRGELTRWLLEIAPGVYVGHLSARVREKVWELTQANIRNGRAIMVIPARNEQRLEFLTCGDAWEPVTFDGLKLVRRQEKSYGQDAVESESSRPSTVRQDTGWSIAARRRRFRNAIERR
;
A
#
# COMPACT_ATOMS: atom_id res chain seq x y z
N MET A 1 -5.72 22.05 -10.98
CA MET A 1 -5.51 20.64 -11.40
C MET A 1 -5.57 19.73 -10.18
N LEU A 2 -5.94 18.46 -10.33
CA LEU A 2 -5.79 17.41 -9.33
C LEU A 2 -5.63 16.05 -10.02
N VAL A 3 -5.00 15.10 -9.32
CA VAL A 3 -4.94 13.69 -9.71
C VAL A 3 -5.44 12.88 -8.52
N LEU A 4 -6.35 11.95 -8.74
CA LEU A 4 -6.85 11.04 -7.72
C LEU A 4 -6.58 9.61 -8.18
N VAL A 5 -5.81 8.87 -7.39
CA VAL A 5 -5.50 7.47 -7.62
C VAL A 5 -6.26 6.63 -6.60
N THR A 6 -6.92 5.58 -7.05
CA THR A 6 -7.66 4.65 -6.20
C THR A 6 -7.27 3.21 -6.51
N SER A 7 -7.24 2.37 -5.47
CA SER A 7 -6.96 0.94 -5.58
C SER A 7 -8.00 0.17 -4.76
N ALA A 8 -8.51 -0.93 -5.29
CA ALA A 8 -9.58 -1.73 -4.67
C ALA A 8 -10.82 -0.90 -4.27
N ALA A 9 -11.12 0.19 -5.01
CA ALA A 9 -12.29 1.02 -4.79
C ALA A 9 -13.58 0.30 -5.20
N PRO A 10 -14.69 0.42 -4.44
CA PRO A 10 -15.99 -0.11 -4.85
C PRO A 10 -16.47 0.49 -6.20
N PRO A 11 -17.24 -0.26 -7.01
CA PRO A 11 -17.74 0.25 -8.29
C PRO A 11 -18.54 1.56 -8.18
N GLY A 12 -19.32 1.72 -7.10
CA GLY A 12 -20.09 2.94 -6.84
C GLY A 12 -19.20 4.17 -6.70
N LEU A 13 -18.06 4.07 -6.01
CA LEU A 13 -17.12 5.18 -5.87
C LEU A 13 -16.48 5.52 -7.22
N ARG A 14 -16.12 4.52 -8.03
CA ARG A 14 -15.54 4.77 -9.37
C ARG A 14 -16.50 5.57 -10.25
N GLY A 15 -17.77 5.16 -10.31
CA GLY A 15 -18.80 5.88 -11.07
C GLY A 15 -19.09 7.29 -10.53
N GLU A 16 -18.95 7.48 -9.21
CA GLU A 16 -19.09 8.79 -8.58
C GLU A 16 -17.97 9.75 -9.00
N LEU A 17 -16.73 9.26 -9.03
CA LEU A 17 -15.55 10.05 -9.39
C LEU A 17 -15.56 10.47 -10.86
N THR A 18 -16.05 9.62 -11.78
CA THR A 18 -16.15 9.95 -13.21
C THR A 18 -17.17 11.06 -13.51
N ARG A 19 -18.05 11.41 -12.57
CA ARG A 19 -18.93 12.60 -12.70
C ARG A 19 -18.17 13.92 -12.67
N TRP A 20 -16.99 13.94 -12.07
CA TRP A 20 -16.20 15.16 -11.84
C TRP A 20 -14.81 15.11 -12.48
N LEU A 21 -14.28 13.92 -12.71
CA LEU A 21 -12.90 13.68 -13.14
C LEU A 21 -12.88 12.76 -14.35
N LEU A 22 -11.86 12.91 -15.19
CA LEU A 22 -11.61 12.01 -16.30
C LEU A 22 -10.78 10.82 -15.82
N GLU A 23 -11.28 9.59 -15.98
CA GLU A 23 -10.51 8.38 -15.74
C GLU A 23 -9.61 8.09 -16.95
N ILE A 24 -8.30 8.25 -16.79
CA ILE A 24 -7.31 8.07 -17.87
C ILE A 24 -6.67 6.68 -17.87
N ALA A 25 -6.77 5.98 -16.74
CA ALA A 25 -6.34 4.60 -16.55
C ALA A 25 -7.16 4.01 -15.38
N PRO A 26 -7.24 2.68 -15.22
CA PRO A 26 -8.01 2.06 -14.14
C PRO A 26 -7.65 2.63 -12.77
N GLY A 27 -8.63 3.30 -12.14
CA GLY A 27 -8.46 3.93 -10.84
C GLY A 27 -7.61 5.21 -10.82
N VAL A 28 -7.23 5.77 -11.98
CA VAL A 28 -6.48 7.03 -12.10
C VAL A 28 -7.38 8.10 -12.73
N TYR A 29 -7.71 9.10 -11.94
CA TYR A 29 -8.63 10.18 -12.28
C TYR A 29 -7.89 11.52 -12.33
N VAL A 30 -8.14 12.33 -13.35
CA VAL A 30 -7.50 13.65 -13.54
C VAL A 30 -8.56 14.70 -13.81
N GLY A 31 -8.39 15.91 -13.26
CA GLY A 31 -9.31 17.00 -13.54
C GLY A 31 -8.88 18.35 -12.99
N HIS A 32 -9.70 19.36 -13.24
CA HIS A 32 -9.50 20.71 -12.70
C HIS A 32 -10.72 21.15 -11.89
N LEU A 33 -10.63 21.04 -10.58
CA LEU A 33 -11.70 21.43 -9.65
C LEU A 33 -11.25 22.58 -8.75
N SER A 34 -12.20 23.39 -8.29
CA SER A 34 -11.95 24.43 -7.29
C SER A 34 -11.62 23.81 -5.93
N ALA A 35 -10.97 24.56 -5.03
CA ALA A 35 -10.58 24.06 -3.70
C ALA A 35 -11.74 23.40 -2.94
N ARG A 36 -12.89 24.08 -2.86
CA ARG A 36 -14.11 23.57 -2.22
C ARG A 36 -14.62 22.26 -2.81
N VAL A 37 -14.55 22.10 -4.14
CA VAL A 37 -15.01 20.87 -4.79
C VAL A 37 -14.01 19.74 -4.55
N ARG A 38 -12.70 20.03 -4.53
CA ARG A 38 -11.66 19.04 -4.19
C ARG A 38 -11.83 18.49 -2.79
N GLU A 39 -12.09 19.35 -1.81
CA GLU A 39 -12.38 18.95 -0.43
C GLU A 39 -13.56 17.98 -0.36
N LYS A 40 -14.68 18.32 -1.03
CA LYS A 40 -15.86 17.45 -1.09
C LYS A 40 -15.60 16.11 -1.78
N VAL A 41 -14.85 16.12 -2.89
CA VAL A 41 -14.45 14.88 -3.58
C VAL A 41 -13.58 14.03 -2.66
N TRP A 42 -12.69 14.65 -1.87
CA TRP A 42 -11.86 13.94 -0.90
C TRP A 42 -12.67 13.34 0.25
N GLU A 43 -13.60 14.10 0.84
CA GLU A 43 -14.54 13.60 1.86
C GLU A 43 -15.37 12.41 1.34
N LEU A 44 -15.92 12.55 0.13
CA LEU A 44 -16.68 11.49 -0.52
C LEU A 44 -15.82 10.24 -0.74
N THR A 45 -14.57 10.43 -1.17
CA THR A 45 -13.64 9.33 -1.39
C THR A 45 -13.36 8.59 -0.09
N GLN A 46 -13.00 9.32 0.97
CA GLN A 46 -12.73 8.75 2.30
C GLN A 46 -13.94 7.98 2.84
N ALA A 47 -15.15 8.51 2.68
CA ALA A 47 -16.37 7.86 3.16
C ALA A 47 -16.71 6.55 2.41
N ASN A 48 -16.28 6.41 1.16
CA ASN A 48 -16.71 5.31 0.28
C ASN A 48 -15.61 4.32 -0.12
N ILE A 49 -14.34 4.59 0.21
CA ILE A 49 -13.21 3.75 -0.22
C ILE A 49 -13.15 2.38 0.50
N ARG A 50 -13.78 2.26 1.68
CA ARG A 50 -13.80 1.03 2.50
C ARG A 50 -12.39 0.50 2.79
N ASN A 51 -12.07 -0.71 2.34
CA ASN A 51 -10.76 -1.36 2.47
C ASN A 51 -9.81 -1.04 1.29
N GLY A 52 -10.25 -0.16 0.38
CA GLY A 52 -9.43 0.33 -0.71
C GLY A 52 -8.44 1.39 -0.26
N ARG A 53 -7.68 1.88 -1.22
CA ARG A 53 -6.70 2.95 -1.02
C ARG A 53 -7.01 4.11 -1.95
N ALA A 54 -6.76 5.32 -1.48
CA ALA A 54 -6.90 6.53 -2.28
C ALA A 54 -5.74 7.50 -2.01
N ILE A 55 -5.23 8.10 -3.08
CA ILE A 55 -4.22 9.16 -3.04
C ILE A 55 -4.73 10.33 -3.88
N MET A 56 -4.93 11.49 -3.28
CA MET A 56 -5.25 12.72 -4.00
C MET A 56 -4.01 13.61 -4.06
N VAL A 57 -3.64 14.08 -5.24
CA VAL A 57 -2.56 15.03 -5.48
C VAL A 57 -3.16 16.34 -5.97
N ILE A 58 -2.74 17.45 -5.36
CA ILE A 58 -3.17 18.81 -5.68
C ILE A 58 -1.95 19.73 -5.83
N PRO A 59 -2.03 20.80 -6.63
CA PRO A 59 -0.99 21.82 -6.69
C PRO A 59 -0.91 22.57 -5.36
N ALA A 60 0.31 22.82 -4.90
CA ALA A 60 0.60 23.55 -3.68
C ALA A 60 1.69 24.61 -3.91
N ARG A 61 1.74 25.62 -3.04
CA ARG A 61 2.76 26.69 -3.06
C ARG A 61 3.97 26.32 -2.20
N ASN A 62 4.58 25.18 -2.49
CA ASN A 62 5.81 24.69 -1.85
C ASN A 62 6.86 24.34 -2.93
N GLU A 63 8.04 23.87 -2.53
CA GLU A 63 9.14 23.53 -3.45
C GLU A 63 8.76 22.41 -4.41
N GLN A 64 8.02 21.41 -3.94
CA GLN A 64 7.55 20.28 -4.76
C GLN A 64 6.42 20.67 -5.72
N ARG A 65 5.84 21.87 -5.57
CA ARG A 65 4.67 22.38 -6.30
C ARG A 65 3.43 21.49 -6.19
N LEU A 66 3.42 20.56 -5.24
CA LEU A 66 2.37 19.58 -5.02
C LEU A 66 2.18 19.31 -3.53
N GLU A 67 0.98 18.89 -3.21
CA GLU A 67 0.64 18.25 -1.96
C GLU A 67 -0.20 17.02 -2.27
N PHE A 68 -0.11 16.02 -1.40
CA PHE A 68 -0.92 14.82 -1.52
C PHE A 68 -1.55 14.43 -0.19
N LEU A 69 -2.71 13.78 -0.30
CA LEU A 69 -3.50 13.22 0.79
C LEU A 69 -3.64 11.72 0.54
N THR A 70 -3.57 10.91 1.58
CA THR A 70 -3.64 9.44 1.51
C THR A 70 -4.76 8.92 2.40
N CYS A 71 -5.46 7.88 1.96
CA CYS A 71 -6.49 7.19 2.72
C CYS A 71 -6.36 5.68 2.50
N GLY A 72 -6.38 4.90 3.58
CA GLY A 72 -6.28 3.44 3.55
C GLY A 72 -4.91 2.87 3.17
N ASP A 73 -3.93 3.71 2.86
CA ASP A 73 -2.59 3.25 2.50
C ASP A 73 -1.77 2.89 3.73
N ALA A 74 -0.92 1.87 3.61
CA ALA A 74 0.00 1.47 4.67
C ALA A 74 1.23 2.38 4.76
N TRP A 75 1.42 3.23 3.75
CA TRP A 75 2.54 4.16 3.70
C TRP A 75 2.15 5.47 4.35
N GLU A 76 3.03 5.97 5.19
CA GLU A 76 2.78 7.17 5.98
C GLU A 76 3.42 8.38 5.30
N PRO A 77 2.66 9.45 5.00
CA PRO A 77 3.24 10.71 4.58
C PRO A 77 4.10 11.28 5.71
N VAL A 78 5.38 11.55 5.45
CA VAL A 78 6.32 12.11 6.42
C VAL A 78 6.95 13.39 5.88
N THR A 79 7.14 14.38 6.73
CA THR A 79 7.87 15.59 6.38
C THR A 79 9.34 15.42 6.72
N PHE A 80 10.22 15.63 5.75
CA PHE A 80 11.67 15.59 5.92
C PHE A 80 12.28 16.79 5.20
N ASP A 81 12.98 17.65 5.95
CA ASP A 81 13.64 18.85 5.41
C ASP A 81 12.71 19.73 4.55
N GLY A 82 11.49 19.97 5.04
CA GLY A 82 10.46 20.75 4.31
C GLY A 82 9.78 20.03 3.15
N LEU A 83 10.24 18.84 2.76
CA LEU A 83 9.64 18.02 1.70
C LEU A 83 8.63 17.03 2.29
N LYS A 84 7.50 16.86 1.60
CA LYS A 84 6.52 15.81 1.92
C LYS A 84 6.91 14.54 1.14
N LEU A 85 7.29 13.51 1.88
CA LEU A 85 7.72 12.21 1.37
C LEU A 85 6.78 11.11 1.85
N VAL A 86 7.00 9.89 1.35
CA VAL A 86 6.21 8.71 1.73
C VAL A 86 7.14 7.68 2.35
N ARG A 87 6.93 7.37 3.63
CA ARG A 87 7.69 6.34 4.34
C ARG A 87 7.05 4.98 4.14
N ARG A 88 7.81 4.07 3.54
CA ARG A 88 7.47 2.66 3.50
C ARG A 88 7.86 2.03 4.83
N GLN A 89 6.90 1.45 5.55
CA GLN A 89 7.24 0.61 6.70
C GLN A 89 7.97 -0.63 6.17
N GLU A 90 9.22 -0.82 6.62
CA GLU A 90 9.86 -2.11 6.46
C GLU A 90 9.05 -3.09 7.30
N LYS A 91 8.53 -4.14 6.68
CA LYS A 91 8.06 -5.28 7.45
C LYS A 91 9.31 -5.82 8.12
N SER A 92 9.42 -5.65 9.44
CA SER A 92 10.41 -6.34 10.25
C SER A 92 10.24 -7.83 10.00
N TYR A 93 11.00 -8.40 9.06
CA TYR A 93 11.16 -9.83 8.93
C TYR A 93 11.87 -10.30 10.20
N GLY A 94 11.15 -10.49 11.30
CA GLY A 94 11.72 -10.98 12.56
C GLY A 94 11.22 -10.40 13.88
N GLN A 95 10.07 -9.71 13.94
CA GLN A 95 9.58 -9.18 15.23
C GLN A 95 8.11 -9.49 15.53
N ASP A 96 7.62 -10.66 15.08
CA ASP A 96 6.39 -11.29 15.60
C ASP A 96 6.70 -12.52 16.48
N ALA A 97 7.98 -12.75 16.83
CA ALA A 97 8.43 -13.91 17.60
C ALA A 97 8.73 -13.62 19.09
N VAL A 98 8.63 -12.36 19.54
CA VAL A 98 9.03 -11.99 20.91
C VAL A 98 7.97 -11.11 21.56
N GLU A 99 6.74 -11.60 21.66
CA GLU A 99 5.75 -11.05 22.61
C GLU A 99 4.63 -12.07 22.87
N SER A 100 4.99 -13.19 23.51
CA SER A 100 4.09 -14.04 24.33
C SER A 100 4.92 -15.15 24.98
N GLU A 101 5.95 -14.77 25.75
CA GLU A 101 6.86 -15.69 26.42
C GLU A 101 6.44 -15.96 27.89
N SER A 102 5.14 -16.00 28.15
CA SER A 102 4.60 -16.47 29.43
C SER A 102 3.36 -17.32 29.21
N SER A 103 3.56 -18.50 28.61
CA SER A 103 2.76 -19.74 28.77
C SER A 103 2.79 -20.57 27.49
N ARG A 104 3.81 -21.41 27.28
CA ARG A 104 3.67 -22.73 26.63
C ARG A 104 4.98 -23.53 26.69
N PRO A 105 4.91 -24.85 26.91
CA PRO A 105 6.11 -25.68 27.03
C PRO A 105 6.78 -25.88 25.66
N SER A 106 8.11 -25.98 25.74
CA SER A 106 9.05 -26.29 24.68
C SER A 106 8.58 -27.41 23.74
N THR A 107 8.64 -27.14 22.43
CA THR A 107 9.18 -28.00 21.33
C THR A 107 8.36 -27.75 20.06
N VAL A 108 8.91 -26.96 19.12
CA VAL A 108 9.11 -27.31 17.70
C VAL A 108 9.88 -26.14 17.08
N ARG A 109 11.19 -26.32 16.85
CA ARG A 109 11.98 -25.47 15.96
C ARG A 109 11.41 -25.66 14.55
N GLN A 110 10.88 -24.60 13.95
CA GLN A 110 10.58 -24.61 12.52
C GLN A 110 11.91 -24.61 11.76
N ASP A 111 12.32 -25.81 11.33
CA ASP A 111 13.43 -25.97 10.41
C ASP A 111 13.11 -25.19 9.13
N THR A 112 13.94 -24.19 8.82
CA THR A 112 14.02 -23.54 7.51
C THR A 112 14.65 -24.52 6.51
N GLY A 113 13.97 -25.63 6.28
CA GLY A 113 14.32 -26.64 5.30
C GLY A 113 13.32 -26.61 4.16
N TRP A 114 13.82 -26.31 2.95
CA TRP A 114 13.45 -26.93 1.66
C TRP A 114 13.31 -25.92 0.52
N SER A 115 14.44 -25.56 -0.09
CA SER A 115 14.41 -25.29 -1.52
C SER A 115 14.22 -26.62 -2.27
N ILE A 116 13.35 -26.63 -3.28
CA ILE A 116 13.14 -27.77 -4.19
C ILE A 116 14.48 -28.26 -4.78
N ALA A 117 15.43 -27.35 -4.95
CA ALA A 117 16.79 -27.64 -5.40
C ALA A 117 17.59 -28.53 -4.42
N ALA A 118 17.51 -28.27 -3.11
CA ALA A 118 18.20 -29.08 -2.10
C ALA A 118 17.66 -30.51 -2.02
N ARG A 119 16.35 -30.70 -2.22
CA ARG A 119 15.72 -32.02 -2.27
C ARG A 119 16.21 -32.82 -3.48
N ARG A 120 16.31 -32.20 -4.66
CA ARG A 120 16.80 -32.86 -5.89
C ARG A 120 18.24 -33.34 -5.80
N ARG A 121 19.13 -32.61 -5.11
CA ARG A 121 20.53 -33.02 -4.90
C ARG A 121 20.65 -34.27 -4.02
N ARG A 122 19.85 -34.37 -2.96
CA ARG A 122 19.85 -35.56 -2.09
C ARG A 122 19.39 -36.82 -2.82
N PHE A 123 18.35 -36.72 -3.66
CA PHE A 123 17.89 -37.85 -4.46
C PHE A 123 18.92 -38.30 -5.51
N ARG A 124 19.63 -37.37 -6.16
CA ARG A 124 20.70 -37.72 -7.11
C ARG A 124 21.86 -38.45 -6.42
N ASN A 125 22.33 -37.92 -5.30
CA ASN A 125 23.45 -38.51 -4.55
C ASN A 125 23.12 -39.87 -3.91
N ALA A 126 21.84 -40.19 -3.72
CA ALA A 126 21.40 -41.48 -3.20
C ALA A 126 21.39 -42.59 -4.27
N ILE A 127 21.21 -42.22 -5.54
CA ILE A 127 21.19 -43.16 -6.67
C ILE A 127 22.62 -43.50 -7.10
N GLU A 128 23.55 -42.54 -7.05
CA GLU A 128 24.97 -42.74 -7.41
C GLU A 128 25.78 -43.56 -6.39
N ARG A 129 25.19 -43.99 -5.27
CA ARG A 129 25.85 -44.75 -4.20
C ARG A 129 25.39 -46.22 -4.10
N ARG A 130 24.76 -46.75 -5.14
CA ARG A 130 24.47 -48.19 -5.28
C ARG A 130 25.21 -48.73 -6.50
#